data_AF-A0A5Q8CL56-F1
#
_entry.id   AF-A0A5Q8CL56-F1
#
_cell.length_a   1.000
_cell.length_b   1.000
_cell.length_c   1.000
_cell.angle_alpha   90.00
_cell.angle_beta   90.00
_cell.angle_gamma   90.00
#
_symmetry.space_group_name_H-M   'P 1'
#
loop_
_entity.id
_entity.type
_entity.pdbx_description
1 polymer ?
#
loop_
_entity_poly.entity_id
_entity_poly.type
_entity_poly.pdbx_seq_one_letter_code
_entity_poly.pdbx_strand_id
1 'polypeptide(L)'
;MIRELSCTGPLSVILKPVPDELLSSWITRHADFYGVPPLTMLRHAIPEATSLRQTGTNLGPTAAFHIARLFRSQSSTILAITTSGFPQSAGRLVAPRVIQCCIACSEQNRLRGAATAVQRSWIEGWRITCPVGRQRQQETREGAAAVASTSSPFEDLWVARSSSISRWGEHLSVGIANRYRPITAHQTMPKALPSSGIDTPLDHPWRRRSRFR
;
A
#
# COMPACT_ATOMS: atom_id res chain seq x y z
N MET A 1 10.60 34.01 -10.75
CA MET A 1 11.47 34.11 -9.56
C MET A 1 11.43 32.74 -8.88
N ILE A 2 12.40 31.88 -9.18
CA ILE A 2 12.46 30.52 -8.62
C ILE A 2 13.09 30.66 -7.23
N ARG A 3 12.30 30.47 -6.17
CA ARG A 3 12.84 30.31 -4.82
C ARG A 3 13.63 29.00 -4.81
N GLU A 4 14.95 29.10 -4.82
CA GLU A 4 15.78 27.97 -4.40
C GLU A 4 15.42 27.67 -2.93
N LEU A 5 14.68 26.59 -2.72
CA LEU A 5 14.37 26.05 -1.40
C LEU A 5 15.63 25.32 -0.89
N SER A 6 16.67 26.09 -0.58
CA SER A 6 17.96 25.59 -0.04
C SER A 6 17.88 25.26 1.46
N CYS A 7 16.68 25.01 2.01
CA CYS A 7 16.51 24.63 3.39
C CYS A 7 15.96 23.20 3.49
N THR A 8 16.76 22.31 4.06
CA THR A 8 16.44 20.94 4.50
C THR A 8 15.41 20.87 5.65
N GLY A 9 14.63 21.94 5.84
CA GLY A 9 13.59 22.04 6.84
C GLY A 9 12.25 21.47 6.35
N PRO A 10 11.30 21.22 7.26
CA PRO A 10 9.95 20.81 6.89
C PRO A 10 9.25 21.87 6.03
N LEU A 11 8.34 21.43 5.16
CA LEU A 11 7.48 22.32 4.37
C LEU A 11 6.64 23.21 5.30
N SER A 12 6.47 24.48 4.97
CA SER A 12 5.77 25.49 5.80
C SER A 12 4.25 25.30 5.87
N VAL A 13 3.66 24.82 4.79
CA VAL A 13 2.26 24.39 4.64
C VAL A 13 2.23 22.91 4.28
N ILE A 14 1.41 22.14 5.01
CA ILE A 14 1.15 20.73 4.77
C ILE A 14 -0.32 20.56 4.38
N LEU A 15 -0.58 20.12 3.15
CA LEU A 15 -1.90 19.72 2.72
C LEU A 15 -2.28 18.41 3.42
N LYS A 16 -3.49 18.35 3.99
CA LYS A 16 -3.96 17.10 4.58
C LYS A 16 -4.11 16.02 3.50
N PRO A 17 -3.59 14.80 3.73
CA PRO A 17 -3.84 13.69 2.82
C PRO A 17 -5.33 13.34 2.84
N VAL A 18 -5.88 12.96 1.69
CA VAL A 18 -7.23 12.38 1.65
C VAL A 18 -7.18 10.90 2.06
N PRO A 19 -8.29 10.31 2.51
CA PRO A 19 -8.33 8.89 2.82
C PRO A 19 -7.90 8.06 1.61
N ASP A 20 -7.06 7.07 1.85
CA ASP A 20 -6.51 6.17 0.84
C ASP A 20 -5.67 6.87 -0.25
N GLU A 21 -5.20 8.10 -0.06
CA GLU A 21 -4.36 8.78 -1.07
C GLU A 21 -3.04 8.05 -1.34
N LEU A 22 -2.57 8.06 -2.59
CA LEU A 22 -1.21 7.62 -2.94
C LEU A 22 -0.17 8.63 -2.47
N LEU A 23 0.99 8.16 -1.99
CA LEU A 23 2.11 9.04 -1.67
C LEU A 23 2.54 9.94 -2.84
N SER A 24 2.59 9.38 -4.06
CA SER A 24 2.92 10.15 -5.26
C SER A 24 1.91 11.26 -5.54
N SER A 25 0.61 10.99 -5.38
CA SER A 25 -0.46 11.99 -5.49
C SER A 25 -0.30 13.10 -4.45
N TRP A 26 -0.03 12.72 -3.21
CA TRP A 26 0.10 13.67 -2.11
C TRP A 26 1.31 14.60 -2.31
N ILE A 27 2.44 14.06 -2.81
CA ILE A 27 3.61 14.85 -3.20
C ILE A 27 3.27 15.77 -4.38
N THR A 28 2.61 15.28 -5.43
CA THR A 28 2.23 16.10 -6.59
C THR A 28 1.37 17.29 -6.17
N ARG A 29 0.35 17.08 -5.34
CA ARG A 29 -0.50 18.17 -4.85
C ARG A 29 0.25 19.22 -4.06
N HIS A 30 1.23 18.82 -3.26
CA HIS A 30 2.10 19.78 -2.59
C HIS A 30 2.99 20.51 -3.60
N ALA A 31 3.58 19.80 -4.55
CA ALA A 31 4.43 20.39 -5.57
C ALA A 31 3.68 21.46 -6.37
N ASP A 32 2.43 21.17 -6.74
CA ASP A 32 1.51 22.12 -7.38
C ASP A 32 1.26 23.34 -6.47
N PHE A 33 1.00 23.13 -5.17
CA PHE A 33 0.80 24.23 -4.21
C PHE A 33 2.03 25.14 -4.08
N TYR A 34 3.24 24.58 -4.12
CA TYR A 34 4.49 25.35 -4.04
C TYR A 34 5.02 25.84 -5.40
N GLY A 35 4.35 25.50 -6.51
CA GLY A 35 4.77 25.89 -7.85
C GLY A 35 6.10 25.24 -8.30
N VAL A 36 6.38 24.01 -7.87
CA VAL A 36 7.59 23.26 -8.23
C VAL A 36 7.26 21.93 -8.91
N PRO A 37 8.15 21.36 -9.74
CA PRO A 37 7.94 20.03 -10.28
C PRO A 37 7.87 18.96 -9.17
N PRO A 38 6.97 17.96 -9.25
CA PRO A 38 6.82 16.95 -8.22
C PRO A 38 8.10 16.14 -7.90
N LEU A 39 8.90 15.82 -8.92
CA LEU A 39 10.19 15.16 -8.71
C LEU A 39 11.19 16.07 -7.98
N THR A 40 11.18 17.38 -8.27
CA THR A 40 11.99 18.36 -7.54
C THR A 40 11.58 18.41 -6.07
N MET A 41 10.26 18.41 -5.78
CA MET A 41 9.77 18.32 -4.41
C MET A 41 10.27 17.07 -3.69
N LEU A 42 10.16 15.89 -4.32
CA LEU A 42 10.64 14.64 -3.74
C LEU A 42 12.15 14.69 -3.44
N ARG A 43 12.95 15.33 -4.31
CA ARG A 43 14.39 15.46 -4.14
C ARG A 43 14.82 16.27 -2.94
N HIS A 44 13.96 17.12 -2.37
CA HIS A 44 14.24 17.76 -1.08
C HIS A 44 14.28 16.77 0.09
N ALA A 45 13.57 15.63 0.00
CA ALA A 45 13.66 14.55 0.98
C ALA A 45 14.66 13.48 0.57
N ILE A 46 14.75 13.16 -0.72
CA ILE A 46 15.56 12.07 -1.27
C ILE A 46 16.31 12.58 -2.51
N PRO A 47 17.51 13.14 -2.36
CA PRO A 47 18.25 13.75 -3.47
C PRO A 47 18.43 12.83 -4.68
N GLU A 48 18.66 11.54 -4.43
CA GLU A 48 18.87 10.51 -5.46
C GLU A 48 17.57 10.01 -6.13
N ALA A 49 16.42 10.59 -5.82
CA ALA A 49 15.16 10.16 -6.42
C ALA A 49 15.15 10.42 -7.94
N THR A 50 14.84 9.37 -8.70
CA THR A 50 14.68 9.43 -10.17
C THR A 50 13.22 9.31 -10.61
N SER A 51 12.34 8.84 -9.73
CA SER A 51 10.93 8.59 -10.06
C SER A 51 10.01 8.74 -8.84
N LEU A 52 8.89 9.43 -9.02
CA LEU A 52 7.77 9.42 -8.05
C LEU A 52 7.09 8.06 -7.96
N ARG A 53 7.11 7.26 -9.03
CA ARG A 53 6.42 5.96 -9.02
C ARG A 53 7.11 4.99 -8.08
N GLN A 54 8.43 5.02 -8.02
CA GLN A 54 9.23 4.16 -7.16
C GLN A 54 8.93 4.39 -5.67
N THR A 55 8.59 5.62 -5.27
CA THR A 55 8.17 5.89 -3.88
C THR A 55 6.83 5.27 -3.52
N GLY A 56 6.00 4.93 -4.52
CA GLY A 56 4.78 4.17 -4.30
C GLY A 56 5.03 2.68 -4.12
N THR A 57 5.96 2.09 -4.88
CA THR A 57 6.10 0.62 -4.98
C THR A 57 7.22 0.01 -4.17
N ASN A 58 8.28 0.76 -3.85
CA ASN A 58 9.46 0.24 -3.16
C ASN A 58 10.09 1.33 -2.27
N LEU A 59 9.33 1.79 -1.28
CA LEU A 59 9.81 2.79 -0.33
C LEU A 59 10.45 2.11 0.88
N GLY A 60 11.76 2.25 1.02
CA GLY A 60 12.50 1.78 2.20
C GLY A 60 12.25 2.64 3.44
N PRO A 61 12.50 2.13 4.66
CA PRO A 61 12.27 2.86 5.91
C PRO A 61 13.02 4.19 6.01
N THR A 62 14.27 4.25 5.55
CA THR A 62 15.08 5.49 5.55
C THR A 62 14.47 6.56 4.68
N ALA A 63 14.05 6.20 3.46
CA ALA A 63 13.36 7.09 2.53
C ALA A 63 12.03 7.59 3.13
N ALA A 64 11.26 6.70 3.76
CA ALA A 64 10.02 7.06 4.45
C ALA A 64 10.26 8.03 5.60
N PHE A 65 11.35 7.89 6.37
CA PHE A 65 11.72 8.82 7.42
C PHE A 65 12.03 10.23 6.88
N HIS A 66 12.79 10.34 5.80
CA HIS A 66 13.11 11.65 5.21
C HIS A 66 11.86 12.35 4.65
N ILE A 67 10.99 11.61 3.97
CA ILE A 67 9.71 12.13 3.51
C ILE A 67 8.85 12.55 4.71
N ALA A 68 8.74 11.71 5.75
CA ALA A 68 7.97 12.03 6.95
C ALA A 68 8.45 13.34 7.60
N ARG A 69 9.77 13.56 7.68
CA ARG A 69 10.35 14.80 8.19
C ARG A 69 9.99 16.01 7.33
N LEU A 70 10.08 15.89 6.00
CA LEU A 70 9.73 16.97 5.07
C LEU A 70 8.24 17.36 5.22
N PHE A 71 7.35 16.37 5.34
CA PHE A 71 5.91 16.57 5.40
C PHE A 71 5.34 16.70 6.82
N ARG A 72 6.18 16.77 7.86
CA ARG A 72 5.78 16.78 9.29
C ARG A 72 4.77 15.67 9.63
N SER A 73 5.07 14.46 9.17
CA SER A 73 4.26 13.26 9.34
C SER A 73 5.06 12.17 10.07
N GLN A 74 4.43 11.02 10.28
CA GLN A 74 5.08 9.82 10.81
C GLN A 74 5.49 8.91 9.65
N SER A 75 6.65 8.26 9.76
CA SER A 75 7.14 7.30 8.76
C SER A 75 6.17 6.12 8.57
N SER A 76 5.48 5.70 9.63
CA SER A 76 4.39 4.71 9.56
C SER A 76 3.23 5.17 8.68
N THR A 77 2.83 6.44 8.78
CA THR A 77 1.80 7.04 7.91
C THR A 77 2.28 7.08 6.46
N ILE A 78 3.53 7.47 6.22
CA ILE A 78 4.12 7.47 4.87
C ILE A 78 4.08 6.06 4.27
N LEU A 79 4.52 5.04 5.01
CA LEU A 79 4.51 3.66 4.53
C LEU A 79 3.09 3.16 4.27
N ALA A 80 2.13 3.49 5.13
CA ALA A 80 0.74 3.07 4.99
C ALA A 80 0.05 3.63 3.73
N ILE A 81 0.55 4.73 3.15
CA ILE A 81 0.02 5.32 1.92
C ILE A 81 0.76 4.88 0.64
N THR A 82 1.65 3.90 0.76
CA THR A 82 2.34 3.25 -0.37
C THR A 82 1.76 1.87 -0.67
N THR A 83 2.23 1.24 -1.75
CA THR A 83 1.93 -0.15 -2.11
C THR A 83 3.11 -1.09 -1.81
N SER A 84 4.16 -0.62 -1.11
CA SER A 84 5.39 -1.40 -0.90
C SER A 84 5.19 -2.64 -0.01
N GLY A 85 4.15 -2.65 0.82
CA GLY A 85 3.79 -3.79 1.67
C GLY A 85 2.91 -4.85 0.99
N PHE A 86 2.60 -4.72 -0.30
CA PHE A 86 1.73 -5.69 -0.97
C PHE A 86 2.45 -7.02 -1.23
N PRO A 87 1.77 -8.17 -1.04
CA PRO A 87 2.26 -9.44 -1.54
C PRO A 87 2.56 -9.34 -3.04
N GLN A 88 3.57 -10.05 -3.52
CA GLN A 88 4.00 -9.97 -4.92
C GLN A 88 2.86 -10.23 -5.92
N SER A 89 1.95 -11.14 -5.61
CA SER A 89 0.78 -11.43 -6.44
C SER A 89 -0.16 -10.23 -6.58
N ALA A 90 -0.41 -9.49 -5.50
CA ALA A 90 -1.18 -8.25 -5.52
C ALA A 90 -0.41 -7.13 -6.23
N GLY A 91 0.90 -7.00 -5.97
CA GLY A 91 1.75 -5.99 -6.62
C GLY A 91 1.71 -6.03 -8.15
N ARG A 92 1.55 -7.22 -8.76
CA ARG A 92 1.41 -7.39 -10.24
C ARG A 92 0.12 -6.80 -10.80
N LEU A 93 -0.90 -6.63 -9.97
CA LEU A 93 -2.21 -6.09 -10.35
C LEU A 93 -2.33 -4.59 -10.02
N VAL A 94 -1.22 -3.93 -9.65
CA VAL A 94 -1.17 -2.48 -9.44
C VAL A 94 -0.89 -1.81 -10.78
N ALA A 95 -1.89 -1.12 -11.32
CA ALA A 95 -1.78 -0.40 -12.58
C ALA A 95 -0.82 0.79 -12.46
N PRO A 96 -0.12 1.17 -13.56
CA PRO A 96 0.75 2.35 -13.56
C PRO A 96 -0.03 3.67 -13.60
N ARG A 97 -1.34 3.62 -13.86
CA ARG A 97 -2.27 4.75 -13.96
C ARG A 97 -3.59 4.41 -13.30
N VAL A 98 -4.42 5.42 -13.07
CA VAL A 98 -5.81 5.25 -12.63
C VAL A 98 -6.56 4.40 -13.65
N ILE A 99 -7.19 3.34 -13.19
CA ILE A 99 -8.01 2.43 -14.01
C ILE A 99 -9.47 2.41 -13.54
N GLN A 100 -9.72 2.92 -12.34
CA GLN A 100 -11.04 2.95 -11.73
C GLN A 100 -11.11 4.10 -10.72
N CYS A 101 -12.31 4.57 -10.39
CA CYS A 101 -12.49 5.58 -9.35
C CYS A 101 -13.81 5.38 -8.60
N CYS A 102 -13.86 5.88 -7.37
CA CYS A 102 -15.12 6.00 -6.64
C CYS A 102 -15.68 7.41 -6.84
N ILE A 103 -16.80 7.55 -7.55
CA ILE A 103 -17.42 8.85 -7.86
C ILE A 103 -17.71 9.65 -6.57
N ALA A 104 -18.25 9.00 -5.54
CA ALA A 104 -18.52 9.66 -4.27
C ALA A 104 -17.24 10.20 -3.60
N CYS A 105 -16.13 9.45 -3.63
CA CYS A 105 -14.85 9.93 -3.09
C CYS A 105 -14.24 11.02 -3.98
N SER A 106 -14.35 10.90 -5.31
CA SER A 106 -13.88 11.91 -6.26
C SER A 106 -14.55 13.26 -6.00
N GLU A 107 -15.89 13.29 -5.92
CA GLU A 107 -16.65 14.49 -5.63
C GLU A 107 -16.34 15.04 -4.24
N GLN A 108 -16.26 14.17 -3.24
CA GLN A 108 -15.90 14.59 -1.89
C GLN A 108 -14.50 15.20 -1.81
N ASN A 109 -13.54 14.67 -2.57
CA ASN A 109 -12.18 15.20 -2.68
C ASN A 109 -12.19 16.55 -3.41
N ARG A 110 -12.96 16.69 -4.49
CA ARG A 110 -13.15 17.96 -5.21
C ARG A 110 -13.69 19.05 -4.28
N LEU A 111 -14.72 18.76 -3.49
CA LEU A 111 -15.28 19.69 -2.50
C LEU A 111 -14.29 20.11 -1.41
N ARG A 112 -13.26 19.28 -1.15
CA ARG A 112 -12.20 19.57 -0.16
C ARG A 112 -10.97 20.26 -0.79
N GLY A 113 -11.06 20.71 -2.04
CA GLY A 113 -9.91 21.31 -2.74
C GLY A 113 -8.82 20.29 -3.10
N ALA A 114 -9.17 19.01 -3.18
CA ALA A 114 -8.27 17.91 -3.48
C ALA A 114 -8.70 17.16 -4.76
N ALA A 115 -9.19 17.89 -5.76
CA ALA A 115 -9.73 17.31 -7.00
C ALA A 115 -8.72 16.44 -7.76
N THR A 116 -7.43 16.74 -7.64
CA THR A 116 -6.33 15.99 -8.27
C THR A 116 -5.82 14.83 -7.42
N ALA A 117 -6.42 14.56 -6.25
CA ALA A 117 -6.00 13.48 -5.38
C ALA A 117 -6.35 12.12 -5.97
N VAL A 118 -5.34 11.25 -6.09
CA VAL A 118 -5.49 9.87 -6.55
C VAL A 118 -5.43 8.92 -5.36
N GLN A 119 -6.47 8.11 -5.20
CA GLN A 119 -6.51 7.06 -4.18
C GLN A 119 -5.76 5.80 -4.63
N ARG A 120 -5.18 5.06 -3.70
CA ARG A 120 -4.47 3.79 -3.93
C ARG A 120 -5.39 2.76 -4.55
N SER A 121 -6.61 2.66 -4.02
CA SER A 121 -7.65 1.79 -4.57
C SER A 121 -7.97 2.02 -6.04
N TRP A 122 -7.68 3.20 -6.60
CA TRP A 122 -7.96 3.54 -8.01
C TRP A 122 -6.97 2.90 -9.00
N ILE A 123 -5.85 2.39 -8.49
CA ILE A 123 -4.83 1.68 -9.27
C ILE A 123 -4.74 0.19 -8.93
N GLU A 124 -5.52 -0.30 -7.96
CA GLU A 124 -5.52 -1.70 -7.52
C GLU A 124 -6.54 -2.53 -8.32
N GLY A 125 -6.10 -3.24 -9.37
CA GLY A 125 -7.00 -3.95 -10.29
C GLY A 125 -7.86 -5.06 -9.67
N TRP A 126 -7.53 -5.52 -8.46
CA TRP A 126 -8.32 -6.51 -7.71
C TRP A 126 -9.40 -5.88 -6.82
N ARG A 127 -9.36 -4.56 -6.61
CA ARG A 127 -10.22 -3.89 -5.63
C ARG A 127 -11.44 -3.27 -6.31
N ILE A 128 -12.52 -4.02 -6.39
CA ILE A 128 -13.78 -3.57 -7.04
C ILE A 128 -14.60 -2.64 -6.13
N THR A 129 -14.45 -2.74 -4.81
CA THR A 129 -15.15 -1.90 -3.82
C THR A 129 -14.21 -0.87 -3.21
N CYS A 130 -14.64 0.39 -3.17
CA CYS A 130 -13.89 1.48 -2.56
C CYS A 130 -13.68 1.24 -1.06
N PRO A 131 -12.44 1.28 -0.55
CA PRO A 131 -12.15 1.05 0.86
C PRO A 131 -12.52 2.24 1.75
N VAL A 132 -12.86 3.39 1.14
CA VAL A 132 -13.29 4.60 1.84
C VAL A 132 -14.82 4.67 1.83
N GLY A 133 -15.42 4.89 0.66
CA GLY A 133 -16.86 5.10 0.51
C GLY A 133 -17.72 3.83 0.50
N ARG A 134 -17.12 2.63 0.50
CA ARG A 134 -17.82 1.33 0.43
C ARG A 134 -18.69 1.12 -0.82
N GLN A 135 -18.59 2.01 -1.81
CA GLN A 135 -19.29 1.91 -3.09
C GLN A 135 -18.46 1.16 -4.13
N ARG A 136 -19.11 0.66 -5.18
CA ARG A 136 -18.43 0.06 -6.34
C ARG A 136 -17.55 1.10 -7.04
N GLN A 137 -16.34 0.72 -7.40
CA GLN A 137 -15.48 1.54 -8.25
C GLN A 137 -15.98 1.46 -9.70
N GLN A 138 -15.97 2.61 -10.39
CA GLN A 138 -16.33 2.70 -11.79
C GLN A 138 -15.04 2.71 -12.61
N GLU A 139 -15.04 1.99 -13.73
CA GLU A 139 -13.90 1.99 -14.64
C GLU A 139 -13.66 3.39 -15.20
N THR A 140 -12.41 3.82 -15.21
CA THR A 140 -12.04 5.12 -15.80
C THR A 140 -11.96 4.94 -17.31
N ARG A 141 -13.02 5.34 -18.02
CA ARG A 141 -13.04 5.35 -19.49
C ARG A 141 -12.21 6.50 -20.03
N GLU A 142 -10.91 6.28 -20.18
CA GLU A 142 -10.08 7.14 -21.02
C GLU A 142 -10.09 6.60 -22.46
N GLY A 143 -10.92 7.20 -23.32
CA GLY A 143 -10.74 7.17 -24.79
C GLY A 143 -11.25 5.95 -25.56
N ALA A 144 -12.57 5.81 -25.69
CA ALA A 144 -13.28 5.37 -26.91
C ALA A 144 -14.78 5.62 -26.70
N ALA A 145 -15.46 6.08 -27.75
CA ALA A 145 -16.84 6.56 -27.79
C ALA A 145 -17.80 6.02 -26.71
N ALA A 146 -18.55 6.96 -26.14
CA ALA A 146 -19.70 6.70 -25.31
C ALA A 146 -20.68 5.72 -25.99
N VAL A 147 -20.62 4.46 -25.59
CA VAL A 147 -21.84 3.67 -25.42
C VAL A 147 -22.10 3.65 -23.92
N ALA A 148 -23.12 4.40 -23.52
CA ALA A 148 -23.71 4.30 -22.20
C ALA A 148 -24.25 2.88 -22.03
N SER A 149 -23.39 1.95 -21.61
CA SER A 149 -23.86 0.67 -21.08
C SER A 149 -24.10 0.91 -19.59
N THR A 150 -25.30 1.40 -19.29
CA THR A 150 -25.80 1.65 -17.92
C THR A 150 -26.08 0.36 -17.16
N SER A 151 -25.77 -0.80 -17.71
CA SER A 151 -25.83 -2.07 -17.01
C SER A 151 -24.49 -2.79 -17.19
N SER A 152 -23.71 -2.84 -16.11
CA SER A 152 -22.72 -3.90 -15.95
C SER A 152 -23.49 -5.23 -16.07
N PRO A 153 -23.04 -6.20 -16.89
CA PRO A 153 -23.70 -7.51 -17.02
C PRO A 153 -23.69 -8.33 -15.71
N PHE A 154 -23.08 -7.80 -14.65
CA PHE A 154 -23.05 -8.37 -13.31
C PHE A 154 -23.84 -7.53 -12.28
N GLU A 155 -24.56 -6.48 -12.67
CA GLU A 155 -25.25 -5.59 -11.72
C GLU A 155 -26.25 -6.37 -10.83
N ASP A 156 -26.96 -7.32 -11.43
CA ASP A 156 -27.93 -8.18 -10.75
C ASP A 156 -27.28 -9.07 -9.67
N LEU A 157 -26.00 -9.45 -9.84
CA LEU A 157 -25.27 -10.24 -8.85
C LEU A 157 -24.90 -9.42 -7.61
N TRP A 158 -24.82 -8.09 -7.73
CA TRP A 158 -24.46 -7.20 -6.62
C TRP A 158 -25.66 -6.80 -5.79
N VAL A 159 -26.80 -6.52 -6.42
CA VAL A 159 -28.06 -6.21 -5.71
C VAL A 159 -28.51 -7.40 -4.85
N ALA A 160 -28.35 -8.63 -5.35
CA ALA A 160 -28.66 -9.84 -4.58
C ALA A 160 -27.77 -10.01 -3.33
N ARG A 161 -26.53 -9.50 -3.35
CA ARG A 161 -25.57 -9.69 -2.26
C ARG A 161 -25.82 -8.74 -1.07
N SER A 162 -26.24 -7.51 -1.33
CA SER A 162 -26.64 -6.54 -0.30
C SER A 162 -27.81 -7.07 0.55
N SER A 163 -28.72 -7.83 -0.05
CA SER A 163 -29.84 -8.48 0.64
C SER A 163 -29.43 -9.77 1.38
N SER A 164 -28.37 -10.44 0.93
CA SER A 164 -27.86 -11.67 1.56
C SER A 164 -27.02 -11.42 2.81
N ILE A 165 -26.31 -10.28 2.90
CA ILE A 165 -25.44 -9.97 4.06
C ILE A 165 -26.23 -9.87 5.37
N SER A 166 -27.52 -9.54 5.31
CA SER A 166 -28.41 -9.56 6.48
C SER A 166 -28.77 -10.97 6.98
N ARG A 167 -28.50 -12.04 6.20
CA ARG A 167 -28.83 -13.43 6.57
C ARG A 167 -27.61 -14.28 7.00
N TRP A 168 -26.38 -13.83 6.74
CA TRP A 168 -25.15 -14.53 7.16
C TRP A 168 -24.59 -14.05 8.52
N GLY A 169 -25.27 -13.10 9.18
CA GLY A 169 -24.87 -12.53 10.47
C GLY A 169 -25.05 -13.44 11.68
N GLU A 170 -25.73 -14.59 11.57
CA GLU A 170 -26.04 -15.45 12.73
C GLU A 170 -25.24 -16.76 12.78
N HIS A 171 -24.47 -17.11 11.74
CA HIS A 171 -23.78 -18.42 11.67
C HIS A 171 -22.25 -18.39 11.80
N LEU A 172 -21.62 -17.22 12.02
CA LEU A 172 -20.15 -17.12 12.19
C LEU A 172 -19.68 -16.77 13.61
N SER A 173 -20.57 -16.71 14.59
CA SER A 173 -20.23 -16.41 15.99
C SER A 173 -19.56 -17.56 16.77
N VAL A 174 -19.22 -18.69 16.14
CA VAL A 174 -18.61 -19.85 16.82
C VAL A 174 -17.21 -20.23 16.29
N GLY A 175 -16.68 -19.57 15.25
CA GLY A 175 -15.51 -20.07 14.53
C GLY A 175 -14.19 -19.28 14.61
N ILE A 176 -14.19 -18.01 15.06
CA ILE A 176 -13.00 -17.13 14.93
C ILE A 176 -12.67 -16.42 16.24
N ALA A 177 -12.74 -17.14 17.37
CA ALA A 177 -12.25 -16.63 18.66
C ALA A 177 -10.82 -17.09 19.00
N ASN A 178 -10.12 -17.80 18.10
CA ASN A 178 -8.84 -18.41 18.47
C ASN A 178 -7.81 -18.37 17.34
N ARG A 179 -7.34 -17.17 16.96
CA ARG A 179 -6.07 -17.07 16.21
C ARG A 179 -5.38 -15.69 16.20
N TYR A 180 -5.53 -14.88 17.24
CA TYR A 180 -4.63 -13.76 17.49
C TYR A 180 -4.42 -13.58 19.00
N ARG A 181 -3.33 -14.14 19.54
CA ARG A 181 -2.73 -13.65 20.78
C ARG A 181 -1.48 -12.85 20.41
N PRO A 182 -1.33 -11.61 20.90
CA PRO A 182 -0.13 -10.81 20.69
C PRO A 182 1.03 -11.38 21.53
N ILE A 183 2.22 -11.45 20.94
CA ILE A 183 3.45 -11.79 21.65
C ILE A 183 3.88 -10.54 22.42
N THR A 184 3.62 -10.50 23.73
CA THR A 184 4.30 -9.60 24.67
C THR A 184 5.60 -10.25 25.13
N ALA A 185 6.68 -9.50 25.00
CA ALA A 185 7.99 -9.83 25.54
C ALA A 185 7.92 -9.97 27.08
N HIS A 186 8.53 -11.06 27.56
CA HIS A 186 8.96 -11.42 28.92
C HIS A 186 8.46 -12.81 29.27
N GLN A 187 9.36 -13.80 29.24
CA GLN A 187 9.51 -14.84 30.27
C GLN A 187 10.67 -15.78 29.90
N THR A 188 11.80 -15.54 30.58
CA THR A 188 12.74 -16.51 31.18
C THR A 188 12.77 -17.95 30.65
N MET A 189 13.93 -18.33 30.12
CA MET A 189 14.38 -19.70 29.89
C MET A 189 14.37 -20.55 31.18
N PRO A 190 13.93 -21.82 31.13
CA PRO A 190 14.32 -22.82 32.10
C PRO A 190 15.39 -23.79 31.55
N LYS A 191 16.48 -23.85 32.33
CA LYS A 191 17.51 -24.89 32.55
C LYS A 191 17.38 -26.24 31.82
N ALA A 192 18.55 -26.69 31.35
CA ALA A 192 18.86 -28.03 30.87
C ALA A 192 19.00 -29.09 32.00
N LEU A 193 18.75 -30.36 31.64
CA LEU A 193 19.45 -31.64 31.96
C LEU A 193 18.47 -32.83 31.99
N PRO A 194 18.90 -34.11 31.87
CA PRO A 194 20.10 -34.64 31.24
C PRO A 194 19.84 -35.80 30.23
N SER A 195 20.95 -36.20 29.61
CA SER A 195 21.25 -37.34 28.74
C SER A 195 20.60 -38.69 29.04
N SER A 196 20.16 -39.37 27.98
CA SER A 196 20.19 -40.84 27.87
C SER A 196 20.69 -41.20 26.48
N GLY A 197 21.90 -41.76 26.41
CA GLY A 197 22.50 -42.26 25.19
C GLY A 197 21.96 -43.63 24.81
N ILE A 198 21.84 -43.88 23.51
CA ILE A 198 21.98 -45.19 22.90
C ILE A 198 22.72 -44.96 21.57
N ASP A 199 23.94 -45.49 21.51
CA ASP A 199 24.78 -45.62 20.33
C ASP A 199 24.20 -46.64 19.35
N THR A 200 24.15 -46.32 18.05
CA THR A 200 24.64 -47.22 16.99
C THR A 200 24.86 -46.45 15.67
N PRO A 201 25.93 -46.73 14.90
CA PRO A 201 26.34 -45.95 13.74
C PRO A 201 25.81 -46.55 12.43
N LEU A 202 25.49 -45.70 11.45
CA LEU A 202 25.28 -46.12 10.07
C LEU A 202 26.14 -45.30 9.11
N ASP A 203 26.90 -46.06 8.34
CA ASP A 203 27.87 -45.71 7.31
C ASP A 203 27.42 -44.65 6.31
N HIS A 204 28.29 -43.66 6.08
CA HIS A 204 28.27 -42.81 4.89
C HIS A 204 29.23 -43.38 3.83
N PRO A 205 28.74 -43.75 2.64
CA PRO A 205 29.59 -44.37 1.65
C PRO A 205 30.19 -43.32 0.68
N TRP A 206 31.47 -43.53 0.39
CA TRP A 206 32.25 -43.01 -0.75
C TRP A 206 33.04 -41.70 -0.58
N ARG A 207 34.09 -41.79 0.24
CA ARG A 207 35.41 -41.22 -0.07
C ARG A 207 36.29 -42.32 -0.71
N ARG A 208 36.64 -42.20 -1.98
CA ARG A 208 37.88 -42.77 -2.58
C ARG A 208 38.40 -41.73 -3.57
N ARG A 209 39.52 -41.07 -3.24
CA ARG A 209 40.92 -41.42 -3.63
C ARG A 209 41.14 -41.26 -5.14
N SER A 210 42.18 -40.68 -5.70
CA SER A 210 43.35 -39.88 -5.28
C SER A 210 44.29 -39.87 -6.49
N ARG A 211 45.09 -38.79 -6.66
CA ARG A 211 46.31 -38.67 -7.49
C ARG A 211 46.14 -38.65 -9.02
N PHE A 212 46.65 -37.61 -9.66
CA PHE A 212 47.84 -37.70 -10.51
C PHE A 212 48.52 -36.31 -10.59
N ARG A 213 49.86 -36.36 -10.40
CA ARG A 213 50.96 -35.39 -10.59
C ARG A 213 50.68 -33.89 -10.53
#